data_AF-A0A2V6R8Y8-F1
#
_entry.id   AF-A0A2V6R8Y8-F1
#
_cell.length_a   1.000
_cell.length_b   1.000
_cell.length_c   1.000
_cell.angle_alpha   90.00
_cell.angle_beta   90.00
_cell.angle_gamma   90.00
#
_symmetry.space_group_name_H-M   'P 1'
#
loop_
_entity.id
_entity.type
_entity.pdbx_description
1 polymer ?
#
loop_
_entity_poly.entity_id
_entity_poly.type
_entity_poly.pdbx_seq_one_letter_code
_entity_poly.pdbx_strand_id
1 'polypeptide(L)'
;MALAEVGVVLVLFEIGLESDLEERLRAGLQSTVVAAVGVLCPLALGFGLASLWGMGTLPAVFIGATLTATSVGITARVLSDLGRLQERAAQVVLGAAVVDDVLGLVILAVVSGLAETGTLSAAGAGLILAKAITFLVVAIGLGLRYSPVLLAWVGQMKVRGSLIVYAVFFCVLLAAVAERIGLAAIIGAFAAGLILAKTERRAHIEAQIKPVADLFVPIFFVAVGMQVQPALLNPFARSSPGLPLGLALTSVAIGSKLLAGLGVYQRGVDRWRVGVGMIPRGEVGLIFAGVGKATGTIEEGVYAAIVAMVMVTTLVAPPWLKALYREA
;
A
#
# COMPACT_ATOMS: atom_id res chain seq x y z
N MET A 1 -2.64 -18.35 10.80
CA MET A 1 -3.13 -17.05 10.30
C MET A 1 -2.78 -15.90 11.23
N ALA A 2 -3.00 -16.01 12.55
CA ALA A 2 -2.64 -14.96 13.51
C ALA A 2 -1.21 -14.37 13.39
N LEU A 3 -0.19 -15.20 13.12
CA LEU A 3 1.19 -14.69 12.92
C LEU A 3 1.33 -13.81 11.66
N ALA A 4 0.57 -14.12 10.60
CA ALA A 4 0.54 -13.31 9.37
C ALA A 4 -0.22 -12.00 9.57
N GLU A 5 -1.25 -11.99 10.43
CA GLU A 5 -1.97 -10.76 10.83
C GLU A 5 -1.04 -9.80 11.59
N VAL A 6 -0.23 -10.33 12.51
CA VAL A 6 0.83 -9.53 13.16
C VAL A 6 1.83 -9.00 12.13
N GLY A 7 2.23 -9.85 11.16
CA GLY A 7 3.10 -9.44 10.08
C GLY A 7 2.57 -8.27 9.27
N VAL A 8 1.31 -8.30 8.82
CA VAL A 8 0.73 -7.18 8.05
C VAL A 8 0.58 -5.91 8.89
N VAL A 9 0.19 -6.03 10.16
CA VAL A 9 0.14 -4.88 11.08
C VAL A 9 1.52 -4.24 11.21
N LEU A 10 2.58 -5.03 11.34
CA LEU A 10 3.95 -4.54 11.39
C LEU A 10 4.41 -3.91 10.07
N VAL A 11 4.03 -4.47 8.91
CA VAL A 11 4.29 -3.83 7.59
C VAL A 11 3.73 -2.41 7.55
N LEU A 12 2.44 -2.23 7.86
CA LEU A 12 1.84 -0.90 7.81
C LEU A 12 2.39 0.04 8.88
N PHE A 13 2.75 -0.49 10.05
CA PHE A 13 3.42 0.28 11.09
C PHE A 13 4.79 0.78 10.65
N GLU A 14 5.62 -0.06 10.04
CA GLU A 14 6.92 0.33 9.48
C GLU A 14 6.77 1.34 8.36
N ILE A 15 5.84 1.13 7.42
CA ILE A 15 5.54 2.11 6.37
C ILE A 15 5.17 3.45 7.00
N GLY A 16 4.32 3.46 8.04
CA GLY A 16 3.98 4.67 8.79
C GLY A 16 5.19 5.31 9.48
N LEU A 17 6.10 4.51 10.05
CA LEU A 17 7.29 4.98 10.76
C LEU A 17 8.36 5.57 9.82
N GLU A 18 8.49 4.99 8.62
CA GLU A 18 9.34 5.49 7.54
C GLU A 18 8.73 6.72 6.84
N SER A 19 7.45 6.99 7.09
CA SER A 19 6.73 8.07 6.45
C SER A 19 7.08 9.45 7.01
N ASP A 20 7.84 10.23 6.24
CA ASP A 20 7.97 11.66 6.53
C ASP A 20 6.77 12.48 5.99
N LEU A 21 5.64 12.44 6.68
CA LEU A 21 4.42 13.17 6.31
C LEU A 21 4.62 14.64 5.91
N GLU A 22 5.62 15.35 6.45
CA GLU A 22 5.85 16.76 6.13
C GLU A 22 6.62 16.94 4.82
N GLU A 23 7.62 16.09 4.58
CA GLU A 23 8.31 16.03 3.29
C GLU A 23 7.36 15.49 2.20
N ARG A 24 6.48 14.58 2.60
CA ARG A 24 5.43 13.95 1.77
C ARG A 24 4.32 14.92 1.34
N LEU A 25 3.90 15.84 2.20
CA LEU A 25 2.94 16.90 1.85
C LEU A 25 3.58 18.05 1.04
N ARG A 26 4.92 18.12 1.02
CA ARG A 26 5.67 19.00 0.11
C ARG A 26 5.86 18.39 -1.27
N ALA A 27 5.34 17.19 -1.53
CA ALA A 27 5.24 16.63 -2.87
C ALA A 27 4.55 17.68 -3.76
N GLY A 28 5.31 18.28 -4.67
CA GLY A 28 4.83 19.41 -5.46
C GLY A 28 3.53 19.06 -6.19
N LEU A 29 2.79 20.07 -6.63
CA LEU A 29 1.52 19.89 -7.36
C LEU A 29 1.62 18.84 -8.48
N GLN A 30 2.76 18.72 -9.15
CA GLN A 30 3.02 17.67 -10.14
C GLN A 30 2.94 16.26 -9.58
N SER A 31 3.59 15.95 -8.45
CA SER A 31 3.51 14.63 -7.83
C SER A 31 2.07 14.29 -7.42
N THR A 32 1.32 15.29 -6.93
CA THR A 32 -0.08 15.10 -6.58
C THR A 32 -0.94 14.78 -7.80
N VAL A 33 -0.73 15.46 -8.92
CA VAL A 33 -1.45 15.17 -10.18
C VAL A 33 -1.08 13.78 -10.71
N VAL A 34 0.21 13.43 -10.72
CA VAL A 34 0.68 12.09 -11.13
C VAL A 34 0.08 11.01 -10.23
N ALA A 35 0.02 11.22 -8.92
CA ALA A 35 -0.62 10.30 -7.98
C ALA A 35 -2.12 10.18 -8.25
N ALA A 36 -2.83 11.29 -8.44
CA ALA A 36 -4.27 11.27 -8.72
C ALA A 36 -4.59 10.47 -9.99
N VAL A 37 -3.87 10.70 -11.09
CA VAL A 37 -4.00 9.89 -12.31
C VAL A 37 -3.59 8.43 -12.04
N GLY A 38 -2.49 8.24 -11.32
CA GLY A 38 -1.96 6.94 -10.92
C GLY A 38 -2.84 6.15 -9.95
N VAL A 39 -3.86 6.76 -9.33
CA VAL A 39 -4.89 6.09 -8.53
C VAL A 39 -6.16 5.89 -9.35
N LEU A 40 -6.68 6.97 -9.94
CA LEU A 40 -7.98 6.97 -10.60
C LEU A 40 -8.00 6.09 -11.84
N CYS A 41 -6.94 6.11 -12.66
CA CYS A 41 -6.84 5.27 -13.85
C CYS A 41 -6.83 3.77 -13.52
N PRO A 42 -5.94 3.24 -12.66
CA PRO A 42 -5.97 1.82 -12.30
C PRO A 42 -7.27 1.41 -11.61
N LEU A 43 -7.82 2.26 -10.74
CA LEU A 43 -9.10 1.99 -10.07
C LEU A 43 -10.22 1.81 -11.09
N ALA A 44 -10.39 2.77 -12.01
CA ALA A 44 -11.44 2.75 -13.03
C ALA A 44 -11.25 1.61 -14.04
N LEU A 45 -10.01 1.41 -14.53
CA LEU A 45 -9.73 0.37 -15.52
C LEU A 45 -9.80 -1.03 -14.91
N GLY A 46 -9.34 -1.21 -13.66
CA GLY A 46 -9.47 -2.49 -12.94
C GLY A 46 -10.93 -2.81 -12.63
N PHE A 47 -11.73 -1.84 -12.17
CA PHE A 47 -13.17 -1.99 -12.00
C PHE A 47 -13.86 -2.35 -13.32
N GLY A 48 -13.53 -1.65 -14.40
CA GLY A 48 -14.06 -1.90 -15.74
C GLY A 48 -13.73 -3.30 -16.21
N LEU A 49 -12.47 -3.72 -16.09
CA LEU A 49 -12.03 -5.07 -16.46
C LEU A 49 -12.79 -6.15 -15.67
N ALA A 50 -12.88 -6.01 -14.35
CA ALA A 50 -13.58 -6.96 -13.50
C ALA A 50 -15.09 -7.03 -13.82
N SER A 51 -15.71 -5.89 -14.09
CA SER A 51 -17.13 -5.81 -14.50
C SER A 51 -17.36 -6.48 -15.85
N LEU A 52 -16.47 -6.27 -16.82
CA LEU A 52 -16.50 -6.96 -18.12
C LEU A 52 -16.28 -8.47 -17.98
N TRP A 53 -15.55 -8.90 -16.95
CA TRP A 53 -15.38 -10.30 -16.59
C TRP A 53 -16.61 -10.92 -15.90
N GLY A 54 -17.69 -10.14 -15.74
CA GLY A 54 -18.93 -10.60 -15.12
C GLY A 54 -18.92 -10.60 -13.59
N MET A 55 -17.94 -9.95 -12.95
CA MET A 55 -17.86 -9.93 -11.50
C MET A 55 -18.85 -8.94 -10.89
N GLY A 56 -19.29 -9.23 -9.66
CA GLY A 56 -20.10 -8.30 -8.89
C GLY A 56 -19.36 -6.98 -8.60
N THR A 57 -20.12 -5.93 -8.30
CA THR A 57 -19.57 -4.58 -8.07
C THR A 57 -18.55 -4.53 -6.93
N LEU A 58 -18.77 -5.24 -5.83
CA LEU A 58 -17.85 -5.23 -4.68
C LEU A 58 -16.49 -5.88 -5.02
N PRO A 59 -16.45 -7.11 -5.58
CA PRO A 59 -15.22 -7.67 -6.14
C PRO A 59 -14.54 -6.76 -7.17
N ALA A 60 -15.31 -6.12 -8.06
CA ALA A 60 -14.75 -5.23 -9.08
C ALA A 60 -14.08 -3.97 -8.47
N VAL A 61 -14.69 -3.37 -7.45
CA VAL A 61 -14.09 -2.25 -6.70
C VAL A 61 -12.82 -2.71 -5.98
N PHE A 62 -12.84 -3.90 -5.36
CA PHE A 62 -11.66 -4.49 -4.74
C PHE A 62 -10.51 -4.69 -5.74
N ILE A 63 -10.81 -5.22 -6.92
CA ILE A 63 -9.82 -5.43 -7.97
C ILE A 63 -9.28 -4.07 -8.43
N GLY A 64 -10.13 -3.09 -8.73
CA GLY A 64 -9.67 -1.74 -9.04
C GLY A 64 -8.73 -1.18 -7.96
N ALA A 65 -9.09 -1.35 -6.69
CA ALA A 65 -8.30 -0.89 -5.54
C ALA A 65 -6.95 -1.60 -5.42
N THR A 66 -6.88 -2.92 -5.65
CA THR A 66 -5.60 -3.67 -5.62
C THR A 66 -4.61 -3.17 -6.68
N LEU A 67 -5.10 -2.58 -7.77
CA LEU A 67 -4.28 -2.04 -8.85
C LEU A 67 -3.74 -0.63 -8.58
N THR A 68 -4.20 0.08 -7.54
CA THR A 68 -3.82 1.49 -7.32
C THR A 68 -2.44 1.62 -6.68
N ALA A 69 -2.13 0.88 -5.63
CA ALA A 69 -0.93 1.15 -4.82
C ALA A 69 0.39 0.76 -5.51
N THR A 70 1.28 1.74 -5.71
CA THR A 70 2.67 1.56 -6.19
C THR A 70 3.61 1.23 -5.03
N SER A 71 4.55 0.30 -5.22
CA SER A 71 5.62 0.04 -4.24
C SER A 71 6.80 0.98 -4.47
N VAL A 72 6.89 2.04 -3.65
CA VAL A 72 7.94 3.05 -3.80
C VAL A 72 9.34 2.49 -3.50
N GLY A 73 9.45 1.53 -2.58
CA GLY A 73 10.72 0.96 -2.15
C GLY A 73 11.50 0.28 -3.27
N ILE A 74 10.80 -0.41 -4.18
CA ILE A 74 11.40 -1.04 -5.36
C ILE A 74 11.98 0.03 -6.29
N THR A 75 11.18 1.03 -6.65
CA THR A 75 11.61 2.09 -7.56
C THR A 75 12.72 2.95 -6.96
N ALA A 76 12.61 3.32 -5.69
CA ALA A 76 13.63 4.08 -4.97
C ALA A 76 14.98 3.35 -4.96
N ARG A 77 14.98 2.04 -4.70
CA ARG A 77 16.20 1.22 -4.73
C ARG A 77 16.83 1.20 -6.13
N VAL A 78 16.04 1.00 -7.17
CA VAL A 78 16.54 1.01 -8.56
C VAL A 78 17.15 2.37 -8.93
N LEU A 79 16.50 3.47 -8.57
CA LEU A 79 17.00 4.82 -8.82
C LEU A 79 18.24 5.15 -7.99
N SER A 80 18.34 4.61 -6.78
CA SER A 80 19.51 4.71 -5.91
C SER A 80 20.71 3.98 -6.52
N ASP A 81 20.52 2.74 -6.97
CA ASP A 81 21.56 1.92 -7.60
C ASP A 81 22.11 2.59 -8.88
N LEU A 82 21.26 3.36 -9.57
CA LEU A 82 21.65 4.14 -10.76
C LEU A 82 22.28 5.50 -10.42
N GLY A 83 22.27 5.92 -9.15
CA GLY A 83 22.74 7.25 -8.73
C GLY A 83 21.86 8.40 -9.23
N ARG A 84 20.58 8.15 -9.56
CA ARG A 84 19.66 9.12 -10.20
C ARG A 84 18.50 9.58 -9.30
N LEU A 85 18.55 9.31 -7.99
CA LEU A 85 17.51 9.73 -7.03
C LEU A 85 17.21 11.23 -7.05
N GLN A 86 18.21 12.06 -7.34
CA GLN A 86 18.07 13.53 -7.32
C GLN A 86 17.48 14.10 -8.63
N GLU A 87 17.23 13.26 -9.64
CA GLU A 87 16.58 13.73 -10.87
C GLU A 87 15.13 14.12 -10.62
N ARG A 88 14.65 15.12 -11.39
CA ARG A 88 13.26 15.61 -11.27
C ARG A 88 12.22 14.49 -11.45
N ALA A 89 12.44 13.59 -12.42
CA ALA A 89 11.53 12.44 -12.63
C ALA A 89 11.51 11.48 -11.43
N ALA A 90 12.67 11.22 -10.81
CA ALA A 90 12.78 10.42 -9.60
C ALA A 90 12.02 11.07 -8.44
N GLN A 91 12.25 12.36 -8.20
CA GLN A 91 11.55 13.12 -7.16
C GLN A 91 10.04 13.14 -7.37
N VAL A 92 9.58 13.27 -8.63
CA VAL A 92 8.15 13.21 -8.96
C VAL A 92 7.56 11.84 -8.63
N VAL A 93 8.24 10.74 -8.99
CA VAL A 93 7.80 9.36 -8.69
C VAL A 93 7.75 9.12 -7.19
N LEU A 94 8.82 9.46 -6.46
CA LEU A 94 8.89 9.25 -5.02
C LEU A 94 7.80 10.07 -4.30
N GLY A 95 7.61 11.34 -4.69
CA GLY A 95 6.55 12.17 -4.15
C GLY A 95 5.14 11.70 -4.54
N ALA A 96 4.96 11.15 -5.75
CA ALA A 96 3.66 10.64 -6.20
C ALA A 96 3.28 9.36 -5.47
N ALA A 97 4.20 8.41 -5.34
CA ALA A 97 3.98 7.14 -4.64
C ALA A 97 3.66 7.34 -3.15
N VAL A 98 4.21 8.39 -2.54
CA VAL A 98 3.83 8.83 -1.20
C VAL A 98 2.35 9.22 -1.09
N VAL A 99 1.85 10.01 -2.04
CA VAL A 99 0.44 10.41 -2.07
C VAL A 99 -0.44 9.20 -2.39
N ASP A 100 0.06 8.31 -3.26
CA ASP A 100 -0.52 7.02 -3.60
C ASP A 100 -0.69 6.12 -2.37
N ASP A 101 0.28 6.08 -1.44
CA ASP A 101 0.16 5.32 -0.17
C ASP A 101 -0.97 5.84 0.72
N VAL A 102 -1.09 7.16 0.86
CA VAL A 102 -2.15 7.78 1.68
C VAL A 102 -3.52 7.51 1.05
N LEU A 103 -3.64 7.71 -0.26
CA LEU A 103 -4.88 7.43 -0.99
C LEU A 103 -5.20 5.94 -0.98
N GLY A 104 -4.19 5.08 -1.14
CA GLY A 104 -4.31 3.63 -1.07
C GLY A 104 -4.84 3.17 0.28
N LEU A 105 -4.35 3.74 1.39
CA LEU A 105 -4.87 3.44 2.72
C LEU A 105 -6.33 3.87 2.90
N VAL A 106 -6.69 5.04 2.40
CA VAL A 106 -8.09 5.52 2.43
C VAL A 106 -8.98 4.60 1.60
N ILE A 107 -8.54 4.20 0.41
CA ILE A 107 -9.26 3.26 -0.45
C ILE A 107 -9.41 1.91 0.26
N LEU A 108 -8.34 1.40 0.87
CA LEU A 108 -8.37 0.15 1.62
C LEU A 108 -9.39 0.19 2.77
N ALA A 109 -9.46 1.31 3.49
CA ALA A 109 -10.44 1.52 4.55
C ALA A 109 -11.88 1.42 4.02
N VAL A 110 -12.17 2.14 2.93
CA VAL A 110 -13.49 2.14 2.29
C VAL A 110 -13.84 0.74 1.80
N VAL A 111 -12.93 0.11 1.07
CA VAL A 111 -13.14 -1.18 0.42
C VAL A 111 -13.28 -2.31 1.45
N SER A 112 -12.49 -2.30 2.53
CA SER A 112 -12.61 -3.27 3.63
C SER A 112 -13.91 -3.08 4.42
N GLY A 113 -14.29 -1.84 4.77
CA GLY A 113 -15.54 -1.58 5.48
C GLY A 113 -16.80 -1.90 4.65
N LEU A 114 -16.72 -1.74 3.32
CA LEU A 114 -17.78 -2.18 2.41
C LEU A 114 -17.92 -3.71 2.39
N ALA A 115 -16.80 -4.44 2.50
CA ALA A 115 -16.83 -5.91 2.62
C ALA A 115 -17.51 -6.38 3.91
N GLU A 116 -17.23 -5.73 5.03
CA GLU A 116 -17.83 -6.07 6.33
C GLU A 116 -19.33 -5.79 6.38
N THR A 117 -19.78 -4.69 5.79
CA THR A 117 -21.20 -4.31 5.78
C THR A 117 -22.01 -5.04 4.72
N GLY A 118 -21.38 -5.60 3.69
CA GLY A 118 -22.03 -6.32 2.59
C GLY A 118 -22.94 -5.47 1.71
N THR A 119 -23.12 -4.19 2.02
CA THR A 119 -24.01 -3.26 1.29
C THR A 119 -23.21 -2.18 0.58
N LEU A 120 -23.28 -2.18 -0.75
CA LEU A 120 -22.77 -1.09 -1.57
C LEU A 120 -23.79 0.06 -1.59
N SER A 121 -23.63 1.00 -0.67
CA SER A 121 -24.34 2.28 -0.73
C SER A 121 -23.34 3.43 -0.76
N ALA A 122 -23.60 4.45 -1.59
CA ALA A 122 -22.78 5.66 -1.62
C ALA A 122 -22.72 6.34 -0.24
N ALA A 123 -23.83 6.27 0.51
CA ALA A 123 -23.90 6.74 1.89
C ALA A 123 -23.00 5.93 2.84
N GLY A 124 -22.99 4.60 2.72
CA GLY A 124 -22.12 3.72 3.51
C GLY A 124 -20.64 3.93 3.20
N ALA A 125 -20.27 4.00 1.92
CA ALA A 125 -18.91 4.33 1.50
C ALA A 125 -18.47 5.71 2.01
N GLY A 126 -19.35 6.72 1.92
CA GLY A 126 -19.11 8.06 2.45
C GLY A 126 -18.94 8.08 3.98
N LEU A 127 -19.71 7.27 4.71
CA LEU A 127 -19.58 7.12 6.16
C LEU A 127 -18.26 6.46 6.55
N ILE A 128 -17.86 5.38 5.87
CA ILE A 128 -16.58 4.71 6.13
C ILE A 128 -15.42 5.64 5.82
N LEU A 129 -15.49 6.37 4.70
CA LEU A 129 -14.51 7.39 4.34
C LEU A 129 -14.41 8.48 5.42
N ALA A 130 -15.55 8.99 5.89
CA ALA A 130 -15.59 9.98 6.96
C ALA A 130 -15.01 9.42 8.27
N LYS A 131 -15.31 8.17 8.63
CA LYS A 131 -14.72 7.48 9.79
C LYS A 131 -13.21 7.36 9.64
N ALA A 132 -12.72 6.92 8.48
CA ALA A 132 -11.29 6.75 8.22
C ALA A 132 -10.52 8.08 8.30
N ILE A 133 -11.02 9.13 7.65
CA ILE A 133 -10.42 10.47 7.70
C ILE A 133 -10.47 11.03 9.12
N THR A 134 -11.63 10.95 9.78
CA THR A 134 -11.80 11.45 11.16
C THR A 134 -10.86 10.71 12.11
N PHE A 135 -10.79 9.38 12.00
CA PHE A 135 -9.87 8.58 12.80
C PHE A 135 -8.42 8.98 12.56
N LEU A 136 -7.96 9.08 11.32
CA LEU A 136 -6.58 9.49 11.01
C LEU A 136 -6.28 10.88 11.56
N VAL A 137 -7.14 11.87 11.31
CA VAL A 137 -6.94 13.25 11.77
C VAL A 137 -6.91 13.32 13.30
N VAL A 138 -7.86 12.68 13.97
CA VAL A 138 -7.96 12.71 15.43
C VAL A 138 -6.82 11.89 16.07
N ALA A 139 -6.56 10.67 15.60
CA ALA A 139 -5.51 9.82 16.12
C ALA A 139 -4.13 10.45 15.92
N ILE A 140 -3.84 10.99 14.74
CA ILE A 140 -2.58 11.70 14.47
C ILE A 140 -2.51 12.98 15.30
N GLY A 141 -3.56 13.80 15.35
CA GLY A 141 -3.57 15.05 16.12
C GLY A 141 -3.35 14.83 17.62
N LEU A 142 -4.08 13.90 18.23
CA LEU A 142 -3.89 13.53 19.63
C LEU A 142 -2.55 12.83 19.85
N GLY A 143 -2.20 11.92 18.94
CA GLY A 143 -0.93 11.18 18.96
C GLY A 143 0.27 12.10 18.97
N LEU A 144 0.35 13.06 18.05
CA LEU A 144 1.44 14.04 17.99
C LEU A 144 1.47 14.94 19.25
N ARG A 145 0.31 15.25 19.83
CA ARG A 145 0.21 16.08 21.05
C ARG A 145 0.69 15.36 22.30
N TYR A 146 0.40 14.06 22.43
CA TYR A 146 0.61 13.29 23.65
C TYR A 146 1.78 12.29 23.57
N SER A 147 2.18 11.83 22.38
CA SER A 147 3.28 10.87 22.22
C SER A 147 4.61 11.35 22.80
N PRO A 148 5.00 12.66 22.74
CA PRO A 148 6.24 13.10 23.36
C PRO A 148 6.20 12.98 24.89
N VAL A 149 5.04 13.24 25.50
CA VAL A 149 4.84 13.12 26.95
C VAL A 149 4.93 11.67 27.39
N LEU A 150 4.23 10.77 26.67
CA LEU A 150 4.26 9.34 26.93
C LEU A 150 5.67 8.77 26.73
N LEU A 151 6.39 9.18 25.69
CA LEU A 151 7.77 8.78 25.44
C LEU A 151 8.73 9.28 26.51
N ALA A 152 8.53 10.49 27.04
CA ALA A 152 9.34 11.01 28.14
C ALA A 152 9.16 10.15 29.41
N TRP A 153 7.93 9.71 29.70
CA TRP A 153 7.64 8.81 30.80
C TRP A 153 8.26 7.42 30.58
N VAL A 154 8.13 6.87 29.37
CA VAL A 154 8.76 5.60 28.98
C VAL A 154 10.28 5.66 29.11
N GLY A 155 10.88 6.80 28.77
CA GLY A 155 12.32 7.04 28.90
C GLY A 155 12.83 7.05 30.34
N GLN A 156 11.96 7.28 31.33
CA GLN A 156 12.31 7.19 32.75
C GLN A 156 12.22 5.76 33.31
N MET A 157 11.57 4.84 32.58
CA MET A 157 11.48 3.44 33.00
C MET A 157 12.82 2.74 32.84
N LYS A 158 13.38 2.27 33.95
CA LYS A 158 14.64 1.48 33.99
C LYS A 158 14.40 0.00 33.67
N VAL A 159 13.65 -0.28 32.61
CA VAL A 159 13.31 -1.64 32.17
C VAL A 159 13.85 -1.86 30.76
N ARG A 160 14.47 -3.02 30.53
CA ARG A 160 15.01 -3.39 29.22
C ARG A 160 13.89 -3.43 28.18
N GLY A 161 14.08 -2.76 27.06
CA GLY A 161 13.11 -2.77 25.95
C GLY A 161 11.85 -1.93 26.18
N SER A 162 11.86 -0.97 27.11
CA SER A 162 10.70 -0.10 27.36
C SER A 162 10.19 0.62 26.09
N LEU A 163 11.11 1.03 25.21
CA LEU A 163 10.78 1.75 23.97
C LEU A 163 10.08 0.85 22.93
N ILE A 164 10.59 -0.37 22.68
CA ILE A 164 9.93 -1.32 21.78
C ILE A 164 8.58 -1.78 22.32
N VAL A 165 8.50 -2.07 23.63
CA VAL A 165 7.22 -2.44 24.27
C VAL A 165 6.21 -1.32 24.10
N TYR A 166 6.62 -0.07 24.30
CA TYR A 166 5.76 1.09 24.05
C TYR A 166 5.33 1.19 22.58
N ALA A 167 6.26 1.07 21.63
CA ALA A 167 5.95 1.18 20.21
C ALA A 167 4.95 0.11 19.74
N VAL A 168 5.18 -1.15 20.13
CA VAL A 168 4.27 -2.26 19.84
C VAL A 168 2.93 -2.07 20.54
N PHE A 169 2.92 -1.70 21.82
CA PHE A 169 1.69 -1.42 22.56
C PHE A 169 0.89 -0.31 21.90
N PHE A 170 1.53 0.78 21.50
CA PHE A 170 0.89 1.92 20.85
C PHE A 170 0.32 1.55 19.48
N CYS A 171 1.05 0.76 18.70
CA CYS A 171 0.59 0.18 17.44
C CYS A 171 -0.66 -0.68 17.63
N VAL A 172 -0.61 -1.66 18.54
CA VAL A 172 -1.73 -2.54 18.84
C VAL A 172 -2.92 -1.77 19.41
N LEU A 173 -2.68 -0.76 20.25
CA LEU A 173 -3.73 0.09 20.81
C LEU A 173 -4.50 0.83 19.70
N LEU A 174 -3.80 1.50 18.79
CA LEU A 174 -4.47 2.21 17.69
C LEU A 174 -5.11 1.26 16.68
N ALA A 175 -4.50 0.11 16.40
CA ALA A 175 -5.11 -0.94 15.59
C ALA A 175 -6.45 -1.42 16.21
N ALA A 176 -6.48 -1.69 17.51
CA ALA A 176 -7.69 -2.09 18.22
C ALA A 176 -8.75 -0.98 18.27
N VAL A 177 -8.34 0.29 18.40
CA VAL A 177 -9.27 1.43 18.31
C VAL A 177 -9.87 1.53 16.91
N ALA A 178 -9.07 1.34 15.85
CA ALA A 178 -9.55 1.34 14.46
C ALA A 178 -10.60 0.24 14.22
N GLU A 179 -10.35 -0.99 14.68
CA GLU A 179 -11.34 -2.08 14.58
C GLU A 179 -12.65 -1.76 15.30
N ARG A 180 -12.57 -1.17 16.51
CA ARG A 180 -13.78 -0.81 17.28
C ARG A 180 -14.66 0.23 16.62
N ILE A 181 -14.14 1.05 15.72
CA ILE A 181 -14.92 2.03 14.96
C ILE A 181 -15.36 1.52 13.58
N GLY A 182 -15.02 0.26 13.25
CA GLY A 182 -15.36 -0.40 11.98
C GLY A 182 -14.39 -0.08 10.85
N LEU A 183 -13.10 0.03 11.16
CA LEU A 183 -12.00 0.16 10.20
C LEU A 183 -11.03 -1.01 10.38
N ALA A 184 -10.30 -1.38 9.33
CA ALA A 184 -9.29 -2.44 9.43
C ALA A 184 -8.14 -2.04 10.40
N ALA A 185 -7.67 -2.98 11.23
CA ALA A 185 -6.58 -2.80 12.19
C ALA A 185 -5.32 -2.13 11.60
N ILE A 186 -4.99 -2.49 10.36
CA ILE A 186 -3.85 -1.98 9.61
C ILE A 186 -3.84 -0.45 9.45
N ILE A 187 -5.00 0.20 9.48
CA ILE A 187 -5.13 1.67 9.44
C ILE A 187 -4.64 2.28 10.76
N GLY A 188 -5.00 1.67 11.88
CA GLY A 188 -4.51 2.07 13.21
C GLY A 188 -3.01 1.84 13.36
N ALA A 189 -2.50 0.73 12.82
CA ALA A 189 -1.07 0.43 12.79
C ALA A 189 -0.27 1.48 12.00
N PHE A 190 -0.75 1.85 10.81
CA PHE A 190 -0.16 2.93 10.02
C PHE A 190 -0.19 4.27 10.75
N ALA A 191 -1.33 4.64 11.35
CA ALA A 191 -1.45 5.87 12.14
C ALA A 191 -0.45 5.92 13.30
N ALA A 192 -0.26 4.79 14.00
CA ALA A 192 0.74 4.68 15.06
C ALA A 192 2.17 4.92 14.54
N GLY A 193 2.51 4.34 13.39
CA GLY A 193 3.79 4.58 12.72
C GLY A 193 4.01 6.07 12.42
N LEU A 194 3.02 6.72 11.80
CA LEU A 194 3.08 8.15 11.46
C LEU A 194 3.30 9.05 12.68
N ILE A 195 2.62 8.76 13.79
CA ILE A 195 2.75 9.51 15.03
C ILE A 195 4.15 9.36 15.62
N LEU A 196 4.69 8.13 15.63
CA LEU A 196 6.02 7.85 16.18
C LEU A 196 7.15 8.34 15.26
N ALA A 197 6.91 8.43 13.95
CA ALA A 197 7.84 8.99 12.97
C ALA A 197 8.21 10.45 13.27
N LYS A 198 7.31 11.21 13.90
CA LYS A 198 7.52 12.62 14.27
C LYS A 198 8.16 12.83 15.63
N THR A 199 8.55 11.76 16.31
CA THR A 199 9.20 11.84 17.63
C THR A 199 10.73 11.80 17.49
N GLU A 200 11.44 12.44 18.41
CA GLU A 200 12.92 12.41 18.43
C GLU A 200 13.51 10.99 18.58
N ARG A 201 12.69 10.02 19.00
CA ARG A 201 13.07 8.63 19.19
C ARG A 201 12.82 7.75 17.96
N ARG A 202 12.34 8.31 16.84
CA ARG A 202 12.05 7.56 15.59
C ARG A 202 13.12 6.53 15.25
N ALA A 203 14.37 6.96 15.08
CA ALA A 203 15.45 6.06 14.65
C ALA A 203 15.72 4.90 15.63
N HIS A 204 15.52 5.13 16.93
CA HIS A 204 15.68 4.10 17.95
C HIS A 204 14.50 3.12 17.93
N ILE A 205 13.27 3.63 17.72
CA ILE A 205 12.08 2.79 17.57
C ILE A 205 12.23 1.91 16.33
N GLU A 206 12.62 2.50 15.20
CA GLU A 206 12.84 1.82 13.93
C GLU A 206 13.88 0.70 14.07
N ALA A 207 15.04 1.00 14.65
CA ALA A 207 16.09 0.01 14.87
C ALA A 207 15.67 -1.15 15.80
N GLN A 208 14.76 -0.90 16.75
CA GLN A 208 14.27 -1.93 17.66
C GLN A 208 13.11 -2.74 17.10
N ILE A 209 12.25 -2.14 16.28
CA ILE A 209 11.13 -2.81 15.63
C ILE A 209 11.61 -3.68 14.48
N LYS A 210 12.65 -3.24 13.76
CA LYS A 210 13.18 -3.94 12.59
C LYS A 210 13.45 -5.43 12.80
N PRO A 211 14.15 -5.90 13.86
CA PRO A 211 14.32 -7.34 14.10
C PRO A 211 13.01 -8.11 14.31
N VAL A 212 11.98 -7.45 14.84
CA VAL A 212 10.64 -8.06 15.00
C VAL A 212 9.95 -8.11 13.65
N ALA A 213 9.99 -7.02 12.88
CA ALA A 213 9.43 -6.99 11.55
C ALA A 213 10.11 -8.00 10.60
N ASP A 214 11.44 -8.08 10.62
CA ASP A 214 12.26 -9.05 9.87
C ASP A 214 11.87 -10.51 10.16
N LEU A 215 11.21 -10.77 11.30
CA LEU A 215 10.64 -12.09 11.63
C LEU A 215 9.21 -12.26 11.12
N PHE A 216 8.31 -11.30 11.39
CA PHE A 216 6.87 -11.45 11.15
C PHE A 216 6.43 -11.04 9.74
N VAL A 217 7.07 -10.05 9.14
CA VAL A 217 6.77 -9.56 7.79
C VAL A 217 6.99 -10.66 6.74
N PRO A 218 8.11 -11.42 6.74
CA PRO A 218 8.25 -12.56 5.84
C PRO A 218 7.19 -13.64 6.05
N ILE A 219 6.75 -13.89 7.29
CA ILE A 219 5.67 -14.85 7.58
C ILE A 219 4.37 -14.42 6.91
N PHE A 220 4.04 -13.12 6.92
CA PHE A 220 2.89 -12.59 6.18
C PHE A 220 3.00 -12.87 4.68
N PHE A 221 4.12 -12.54 4.04
CA PHE A 221 4.30 -12.77 2.61
C PHE A 221 4.32 -14.25 2.24
N VAL A 222 4.93 -15.11 3.05
CA VAL A 222 4.88 -16.56 2.87
C VAL A 222 3.45 -17.06 3.00
N ALA A 223 2.68 -16.59 3.99
CA ALA A 223 1.28 -16.98 4.15
C ALA A 223 0.40 -16.52 2.98
N VAL A 224 0.64 -15.32 2.44
CA VAL A 224 -0.02 -14.83 1.22
C VAL A 224 0.36 -15.70 0.02
N GLY A 225 1.64 -16.06 -0.13
CA GLY A 225 2.13 -16.92 -1.22
C GLY A 225 1.59 -18.35 -1.14
N MET A 226 1.54 -18.95 0.05
CA MET A 226 0.98 -20.29 0.27
C MET A 226 -0.51 -20.39 -0.06
N GLN A 227 -1.23 -19.27 -0.04
CA GLN A 227 -2.63 -19.20 -0.41
C GLN A 227 -2.87 -19.16 -1.93
N VAL A 228 -1.82 -18.98 -2.73
CA VAL A 228 -1.91 -19.06 -4.18
C VAL A 228 -1.99 -20.53 -4.57
N GLN A 229 -3.01 -20.88 -5.35
CA GLN A 229 -3.11 -22.21 -5.96
C GLN A 229 -2.51 -22.16 -7.37
N PRO A 230 -1.29 -22.68 -7.60
CA PRO A 230 -0.62 -22.57 -8.90
C PRO A 230 -1.38 -23.28 -10.03
N ALA A 231 -2.18 -24.29 -9.68
CA ALA A 231 -3.06 -24.99 -10.61
C ALA A 231 -4.03 -24.05 -11.35
N LEU A 232 -4.48 -22.97 -10.69
CA LEU A 232 -5.39 -21.96 -11.27
C LEU A 232 -4.70 -21.06 -12.30
N LEU A 233 -3.37 -21.07 -12.35
CA LEU A 233 -2.53 -20.33 -13.30
C LEU A 233 -1.91 -21.26 -14.35
N ASN A 234 -2.26 -22.54 -14.38
CA ASN A 234 -1.64 -23.51 -15.27
C ASN A 234 -2.02 -23.25 -16.74
N PRO A 235 -1.06 -22.95 -17.64
CA PRO A 235 -1.34 -22.71 -19.06
C PRO A 235 -1.76 -23.99 -19.81
N PHE A 236 -1.44 -25.16 -19.27
CA PHE A 236 -1.78 -26.46 -19.87
C PHE A 236 -3.14 -26.99 -19.40
N ALA A 237 -3.74 -26.39 -18.36
CA ALA A 237 -5.08 -26.72 -17.95
C ALA A 237 -6.08 -26.12 -18.97
N ARG A 238 -6.94 -26.98 -19.53
CA ARG A 238 -7.93 -26.61 -20.55
C ARG A 238 -8.94 -25.54 -20.08
N SER A 239 -9.02 -25.31 -18.77
CA SER A 239 -9.83 -24.29 -18.12
C SER A 239 -9.10 -23.73 -16.89
N SER A 240 -8.03 -22.94 -17.08
CA SER A 240 -7.45 -22.13 -15.99
C SER A 240 -8.13 -20.75 -15.96
N PRO A 241 -9.10 -20.50 -15.06
CA PRO A 241 -9.81 -19.23 -15.01
C PRO A 241 -8.88 -18.06 -14.59
N GLY A 242 -7.81 -18.36 -13.83
CA GLY A 242 -6.91 -17.36 -13.27
C GLY A 242 -5.86 -16.82 -14.25
N LEU A 243 -5.38 -17.61 -15.22
CA LEU A 243 -4.29 -17.18 -16.10
C LEU A 243 -4.70 -16.04 -17.08
N PRO A 244 -5.82 -16.14 -17.83
CA PRO A 244 -6.25 -15.06 -18.71
C PRO A 244 -6.55 -13.78 -17.94
N LEU A 245 -7.17 -13.91 -16.76
CA LEU A 245 -7.44 -12.78 -15.87
C LEU A 245 -6.13 -12.18 -15.34
N GLY A 246 -5.16 -12.99 -14.93
CA GLY A 246 -3.85 -12.52 -14.46
C GLY A 246 -3.08 -11.74 -15.52
N LEU A 247 -3.10 -12.22 -16.77
CA LEU A 247 -2.53 -11.49 -17.91
C LEU A 247 -3.26 -10.16 -18.14
N ALA A 248 -4.60 -10.18 -18.16
CA ALA A 248 -5.39 -8.97 -18.35
C ALA A 248 -5.17 -7.94 -17.23
N LEU A 249 -5.16 -8.37 -15.96
CA LEU A 249 -4.86 -7.52 -14.81
C LEU A 249 -3.45 -6.95 -14.90
N THR A 250 -2.47 -7.75 -15.34
CA THR A 250 -1.09 -7.28 -15.53
C THR A 250 -1.01 -6.21 -16.62
N SER A 251 -1.65 -6.43 -17.76
CA SER A 251 -1.72 -5.45 -18.84
C SER A 251 -2.39 -4.16 -18.39
N VAL A 252 -3.49 -4.24 -17.63
CA VAL A 252 -4.17 -3.07 -17.07
C VAL A 252 -3.31 -2.38 -16.01
N ALA A 253 -2.66 -3.11 -15.11
CA ALA A 253 -1.81 -2.53 -14.06
C ALA A 253 -0.62 -1.76 -14.64
N ILE A 254 0.03 -2.31 -15.67
CA ILE A 254 1.12 -1.64 -16.40
C ILE A 254 0.57 -0.45 -17.18
N GLY A 255 -0.43 -0.66 -18.04
CA GLY A 255 -0.99 0.37 -18.91
C GLY A 255 -1.53 1.57 -18.13
N SER A 256 -2.27 1.31 -17.05
CA SER A 256 -2.86 2.37 -16.21
C SER A 256 -1.81 3.23 -15.50
N LYS A 257 -0.65 2.67 -15.09
CA LYS A 257 0.42 3.48 -14.48
C LYS A 257 1.31 4.17 -15.50
N LEU A 258 1.44 3.64 -16.72
CA LEU A 258 2.01 4.41 -17.81
C LEU A 258 1.20 5.69 -18.08
N LEU A 259 -0.13 5.62 -17.96
CA LEU A 259 -0.99 6.81 -18.03
C LEU A 259 -0.74 7.81 -16.89
N ALA A 260 -0.24 7.38 -15.72
CA ALA A 260 0.17 8.31 -14.66
C ALA A 260 1.27 9.28 -15.13
N GLY A 261 2.10 8.86 -16.09
CA GLY A 261 3.07 9.73 -16.76
C GLY A 261 2.43 10.89 -17.52
N LEU A 262 1.16 10.80 -17.93
CA LEU A 262 0.42 11.92 -18.53
C LEU A 262 0.10 13.03 -17.52
N GLY A 263 0.16 12.74 -16.23
CA GLY A 263 0.06 13.76 -15.16
C GLY A 263 1.28 14.69 -15.08
N VAL A 264 2.35 14.40 -15.83
CA VAL A 264 3.55 15.24 -15.92
C VAL A 264 3.27 16.47 -16.79
N TYR A 265 3.12 17.63 -16.15
CA TYR A 265 2.93 18.91 -16.85
C TYR A 265 4.17 19.81 -16.84
N GLN A 266 5.15 19.59 -15.96
CA GLN A 266 6.36 20.43 -15.90
C GLN A 266 7.35 20.06 -17.01
N ARG A 267 7.95 21.09 -17.62
CA ARG A 267 8.98 20.92 -18.64
C ARG A 267 10.26 20.32 -18.04
N GLY A 268 10.88 19.40 -18.78
CA GLY A 268 12.12 18.72 -18.38
C GLY A 268 11.92 17.54 -17.43
N VAL A 269 10.68 17.09 -17.21
CA VAL A 269 10.38 15.82 -16.55
C VAL A 269 9.95 14.80 -17.59
N ASP A 270 10.61 13.65 -17.62
CA ASP A 270 10.29 12.58 -18.55
C ASP A 270 9.07 11.76 -18.06
N ARG A 271 7.99 11.80 -18.84
CA ARG A 271 6.74 11.06 -18.58
C ARG A 271 6.89 9.54 -18.56
N TRP A 272 7.80 8.98 -19.35
CA TRP A 272 8.04 7.54 -19.40
C TRP A 272 8.79 7.08 -18.15
N ARG A 273 9.80 7.83 -17.71
CA ARG A 273 10.49 7.56 -16.44
C ARG A 273 9.52 7.59 -15.26
N VAL A 274 8.60 8.56 -15.26
CA VAL A 274 7.55 8.66 -14.24
C VAL A 274 6.57 7.49 -14.32
N GLY A 275 5.99 7.22 -15.50
CA GLY A 275 5.03 6.14 -15.69
C GLY A 275 5.62 4.77 -15.33
N VAL A 276 6.82 4.45 -15.83
CA VAL A 276 7.51 3.18 -15.53
C VAL A 276 7.90 3.09 -14.06
N GLY A 277 8.37 4.19 -13.46
CA GLY A 277 8.67 4.27 -12.03
C GLY A 277 7.46 4.00 -11.14
N MET A 278 6.23 4.18 -11.64
CA MET A 278 4.99 3.92 -10.91
C MET A 278 4.40 2.52 -11.17
N ILE A 279 4.97 1.71 -12.07
CA ILE A 279 4.48 0.36 -12.40
C ILE A 279 4.59 -0.64 -11.24
N PRO A 280 5.69 -0.74 -10.48
CA PRO A 280 5.85 -1.85 -9.56
C PRO A 280 4.73 -1.84 -8.52
N ARG A 281 4.09 -2.98 -8.36
CA ARG A 281 3.22 -3.29 -7.22
C ARG A 281 4.05 -4.02 -6.18
N GLY A 282 3.55 -4.11 -4.97
CA GLY A 282 4.27 -4.80 -3.91
C GLY A 282 3.37 -5.11 -2.74
N GLU A 283 3.89 -4.82 -1.55
CA GLU A 283 3.32 -5.14 -0.26
C GLU A 283 1.85 -4.73 -0.13
N VAL A 284 1.53 -3.48 -0.44
CA VAL A 284 0.17 -2.96 -0.30
C VAL A 284 -0.81 -3.70 -1.21
N GLY A 285 -0.46 -3.98 -2.47
CA GLY A 285 -1.31 -4.73 -3.39
C GLY A 285 -1.63 -6.15 -2.90
N LEU A 286 -0.65 -6.82 -2.27
CA LEU A 286 -0.85 -8.13 -1.65
C LEU A 286 -1.71 -8.07 -0.39
N ILE A 287 -1.64 -6.97 0.37
CA ILE A 287 -2.52 -6.73 1.52
C ILE A 287 -3.97 -6.62 1.06
N PHE A 288 -4.25 -5.83 0.02
CA PHE A 288 -5.60 -5.75 -0.55
C PHE A 288 -6.12 -7.12 -1.03
N ALA A 289 -5.28 -7.90 -1.71
CA ALA A 289 -5.63 -9.24 -2.17
C ALA A 289 -5.95 -10.17 -0.99
N GLY A 290 -5.11 -10.14 0.06
CA GLY A 290 -5.28 -10.92 1.28
C GLY A 290 -6.57 -10.58 2.02
N VAL A 291 -6.87 -9.28 2.21
CA VAL A 291 -8.11 -8.82 2.83
C VAL A 291 -9.32 -9.20 1.98
N GLY A 292 -9.26 -9.02 0.66
CA GLY A 292 -10.34 -9.41 -0.25
C GLY A 292 -10.63 -10.91 -0.21
N LYS A 293 -9.60 -11.75 -0.09
CA LYS A 293 -9.76 -13.20 0.07
C LYS A 293 -10.30 -13.57 1.45
N ALA A 294 -9.78 -12.97 2.52
CA ALA A 294 -10.20 -13.24 3.89
C ALA A 294 -11.67 -12.89 4.15
N THR A 295 -12.17 -11.82 3.51
CA THR A 295 -13.57 -11.40 3.57
C THR A 295 -14.49 -12.20 2.63
N GLY A 296 -13.94 -13.10 1.81
CA GLY A 296 -14.70 -13.84 0.79
C GLY A 296 -15.12 -12.99 -0.42
N THR A 297 -14.64 -11.75 -0.52
CA THR A 297 -14.95 -10.84 -1.63
C THR A 297 -14.25 -11.24 -2.93
N ILE A 298 -13.06 -11.83 -2.82
CA ILE A 298 -12.24 -12.25 -3.96
C ILE A 298 -12.10 -13.77 -3.95
N GLU A 299 -12.52 -14.40 -5.04
CA GLU A 299 -12.39 -15.84 -5.25
C GLU A 299 -10.92 -16.27 -5.45
N GLU A 300 -10.63 -17.55 -5.25
CA GLU A 300 -9.26 -18.09 -5.30
C GLU A 300 -8.55 -17.85 -6.64
N GLY A 301 -9.28 -17.93 -7.76
CA GLY A 301 -8.73 -17.68 -9.09
C GLY A 301 -8.33 -16.21 -9.30
N VAL A 302 -9.13 -15.28 -8.77
CA VAL A 302 -8.84 -13.85 -8.82
C VAL A 302 -7.67 -13.51 -7.89
N TYR A 303 -7.64 -14.09 -6.69
CA TYR A 303 -6.50 -13.94 -5.78
C TYR A 303 -5.19 -14.39 -6.42
N ALA A 304 -5.17 -15.57 -7.04
CA ALA A 304 -4.00 -16.07 -7.76
C ALA A 304 -3.59 -15.12 -8.92
N ALA A 305 -4.56 -14.59 -9.66
CA ALA A 305 -4.34 -13.62 -10.72
C ALA A 305 -3.72 -12.30 -10.22
N ILE A 306 -4.18 -11.78 -9.08
CA ILE A 306 -3.64 -10.55 -8.47
C ILE A 306 -2.20 -10.80 -7.99
N VAL A 307 -1.94 -11.92 -7.31
CA VAL A 307 -0.57 -12.24 -6.85
C VAL A 307 0.37 -12.38 -8.04
N ALA A 308 -0.07 -13.04 -9.12
CA ALA A 308 0.71 -13.12 -10.37
C ALA A 308 0.99 -11.73 -10.96
N MET A 309 -0.01 -10.84 -11.01
CA MET A 309 0.17 -9.47 -11.46
C MET A 309 1.19 -8.70 -10.60
N VAL A 310 1.12 -8.82 -9.28
CA VAL A 310 2.10 -8.19 -8.38
C VAL A 310 3.51 -8.69 -8.65
N MET A 311 3.69 -10.01 -8.78
CA MET A 311 5.01 -10.58 -9.09
C MET A 311 5.54 -10.08 -10.44
N VAL A 312 4.71 -10.10 -11.49
CA VAL A 312 5.16 -9.69 -12.84
C VAL A 312 5.51 -8.21 -12.88
N THR A 313 4.66 -7.34 -12.33
CA THR A 313 4.93 -5.89 -12.29
C THR A 313 6.17 -5.55 -11.47
N THR A 314 6.41 -6.26 -10.36
CA THR A 314 7.62 -6.16 -9.53
C THR A 314 8.88 -6.52 -10.30
N LEU A 315 8.84 -7.58 -11.12
CA LEU A 315 10.00 -8.08 -11.85
C LEU A 315 10.28 -7.29 -13.13
N VAL A 316 9.24 -6.78 -13.81
CA VAL A 316 9.36 -6.07 -15.09
C VAL A 316 9.78 -4.61 -14.92
N ALA A 317 9.33 -3.93 -13.86
CA ALA A 317 9.60 -2.50 -13.70
C ALA A 317 11.08 -2.15 -13.52
N PRO A 318 11.89 -2.85 -12.68
CA PRO A 318 13.31 -2.55 -12.51
C PRO A 318 14.15 -2.59 -13.80
N PRO A 319 14.14 -3.66 -14.63
CA PRO A 319 14.93 -3.67 -15.86
C PRO A 319 14.45 -2.63 -16.87
N TRP A 320 13.14 -2.38 -16.95
CA TRP A 320 12.60 -1.36 -17.85
C TRP A 320 13.03 0.04 -17.43
N LEU A 321 12.92 0.36 -16.13
CA LEU A 321 13.38 1.64 -15.61
C LEU A 321 14.87 1.82 -15.86
N LYS A 322 15.70 0.79 -15.61
CA LYS A 322 17.15 0.82 -15.90
C LYS A 322 17.44 1.10 -17.39
N ALA A 323 16.67 0.54 -18.32
CA ALA A 323 16.85 0.81 -19.74
C ALA A 323 16.62 2.30 -20.09
N LEU A 324 15.56 2.92 -19.55
CA LEU A 324 15.24 4.33 -19.79
C LEU A 324 16.29 5.33 -19.26
N TYR A 325 17.13 4.90 -18.32
CA TYR A 325 18.24 5.70 -17.78
C TYR A 325 19.59 5.39 -18.44
N ARG A 326 19.69 4.32 -19.25
CA ARG A 326 20.89 4.00 -20.04
C ARG A 326 20.91 4.71 -21.40
N GLU A 327 19.74 5.03 -21.95
CA GLU A 327 19.57 5.67 -23.25
C GLU A 327 19.72 7.21 -23.22
N ALA A 328 20.12 7.80 -22.08
CA ALA A 328 20.23 9.25 -21.87
C ALA A 328 21.59 9.65 -21.29
#